data_AF-A0A0D0NKJ4-F1
#
_entry.id   AF-A0A0D0NKJ4-F1
#
_cell.length_a   1.000
_cell.length_b   1.000
_cell.length_c   1.000
_cell.angle_alpha   90.00
_cell.angle_beta   90.00
_cell.angle_gamma   90.00
#
_symmetry.space_group_name_H-M   'P 1'
#
loop_
_entity.id
_entity.type
_entity.pdbx_description
1 polymer ?
#
loop_
_entity_poly.entity_id
_entity_poly.type
_entity_poly.pdbx_seq_one_letter_code
_entity_poly.pdbx_strand_id
1 'polypeptide(L)'
;MLNGQRLKTPQLIYLVYGAKTYHQEALFSIASALAGLRKTPGEALDIQVFTDDPAPYEGLPVRLRLLDDETRKAWIEPHGYHFRAKHVVMQKVLEEAELALLIDTDTFFHCSPLELFRRIQPGTLLCNAVNLSYGANKDSLLYVTLADILRERRLADDSMPQLNSGVIGLYHTEASVLDRSIALMDELFPLAQGAYTLEEFCLAVAAYRSVQLRECPDLIHHYWSRKQLFRAKTKAWLDKHHAAPTCQQALDETAQVTTALPRPPAFQRLAYKFVTLALPAHKRQFMREILYGCYRHTNQFDQACAPVWWEKALENVEDRLKKPLEDHELKRWLNHPLIRLVLGERREVIYAHLMQAKGD
;
A
#
# COMPACT_ATOMS: atom_id res chain seq x y z
N MET A 1 27.07 5.27 24.56
CA MET A 1 27.17 4.06 23.73
C MET A 1 28.62 3.92 23.28
N LEU A 2 29.23 2.77 23.58
CA LEU A 2 30.63 2.48 23.25
C LEU A 2 30.75 2.15 21.75
N ASN A 3 31.72 2.80 21.09
CA ASN A 3 32.08 2.77 19.66
C ASN A 3 31.07 3.39 18.68
N GLY A 4 31.23 4.68 18.39
CA GLY A 4 30.49 5.48 17.41
C GLY A 4 30.75 5.12 15.95
N GLN A 5 30.62 3.84 15.58
CA GLN A 5 30.52 3.41 14.18
C GLN A 5 29.10 2.93 13.91
N ARG A 6 28.40 3.64 13.03
CA ARG A 6 27.08 3.24 12.52
C ARG A 6 27.19 1.98 11.66
N LEU A 7 26.11 1.21 11.59
CA LEU A 7 25.99 0.08 10.69
C LEU A 7 26.10 0.57 9.24
N LYS A 8 27.03 -0.02 8.49
CA LYS A 8 27.24 0.28 7.05
C LYS A 8 26.34 -0.53 6.13
N THR A 9 25.87 -1.69 6.60
CA THR A 9 24.90 -2.49 5.86
C THR A 9 23.60 -1.69 5.73
N PRO A 10 23.05 -1.51 4.52
CA PRO A 10 21.79 -0.81 4.35
C PRO A 10 20.65 -1.48 5.12
N GLN A 11 19.71 -0.68 5.64
CA GLN A 11 18.60 -1.16 6.47
C GLN A 11 17.27 -0.98 5.75
N LEU A 12 16.60 -2.08 5.40
CA LEU A 12 15.22 -2.07 4.89
C LEU A 12 14.26 -2.28 6.07
N ILE A 13 13.37 -1.33 6.31
CA ILE A 13 12.50 -1.29 7.49
C ILE A 13 11.06 -1.50 7.07
N TYR A 14 10.38 -2.39 7.79
CA TYR A 14 8.93 -2.53 7.80
C TYR A 14 8.39 -2.15 9.18
N LEU A 15 7.38 -1.29 9.22
CA LEU A 15 6.60 -1.00 10.41
C LEU A 15 5.22 -1.62 10.25
N VAL A 16 4.92 -2.67 11.03
CA VAL A 16 3.73 -3.51 10.83
C VAL A 16 3.03 -3.78 12.14
N TYR A 17 1.85 -3.20 12.34
CA TYR A 17 1.06 -3.45 13.53
C TYR A 17 -0.45 -3.45 13.28
N GLY A 18 -1.20 -4.13 14.14
CA GLY A 18 -2.66 -4.14 14.13
C GLY A 18 -3.26 -5.25 13.27
N ALA A 19 -3.96 -4.88 12.19
CA ALA A 19 -4.79 -5.83 11.45
C ALA A 19 -3.93 -6.92 10.77
N LYS A 20 -4.36 -8.19 10.86
CA LYS A 20 -3.72 -9.35 10.21
C LYS A 20 -3.42 -9.12 8.72
N THR A 21 -4.25 -8.34 8.03
CA THR A 21 -4.05 -8.00 6.61
C THR A 21 -2.74 -7.25 6.38
N TYR A 22 -2.29 -6.38 7.28
CA TYR A 22 -1.01 -5.68 7.15
C TYR A 22 0.19 -6.64 7.30
N HIS A 23 0.08 -7.64 8.17
CA HIS A 23 1.11 -8.69 8.28
C HIS A 23 1.16 -9.56 7.01
N GLN A 24 0.00 -9.88 6.42
CA GLN A 24 -0.06 -10.59 5.14
C GLN A 24 0.61 -9.80 4.01
N GLU A 25 0.34 -8.49 3.94
CA GLU A 25 1.00 -7.59 2.99
C GLU A 25 2.53 -7.59 3.19
N ALA A 26 2.98 -7.39 4.44
CA ALA A 26 4.39 -7.36 4.79
C ALA A 26 5.12 -8.68 4.46
N LEU A 27 4.52 -9.82 4.79
CA LEU A 27 5.10 -11.14 4.49
C LEU A 27 5.35 -11.32 3.00
N PHE A 28 4.38 -10.93 2.17
CA PHE A 28 4.55 -11.01 0.73
C PHE A 28 5.55 -9.98 0.19
N SER A 29 5.53 -8.75 0.73
CA SER A 29 6.51 -7.71 0.38
C SER A 29 7.93 -8.19 0.67
N ILE A 30 8.18 -8.75 1.87
CA ILE A 30 9.46 -9.35 2.27
C ILE A 30 9.83 -10.50 1.35
N ALA A 31 8.91 -11.44 1.06
CA ALA A 31 9.18 -12.54 0.15
C ALA A 31 9.58 -12.04 -1.26
N SER A 32 8.92 -11.02 -1.78
CA SER A 32 9.28 -10.41 -3.08
C SER A 32 10.64 -9.69 -3.03
N ALA A 33 11.00 -9.06 -1.91
CA ALA A 33 12.31 -8.46 -1.70
C ALA A 33 13.42 -9.52 -1.66
N LEU A 34 13.20 -10.63 -0.94
CA LEU A 34 14.12 -11.77 -0.89
C LEU A 34 14.29 -12.44 -2.25
N ALA A 35 13.19 -12.58 -3.01
CA ALA A 35 13.26 -13.06 -4.38
C ALA A 35 14.11 -12.14 -5.27
N GLY A 36 13.98 -10.83 -5.08
CA GLY A 36 14.79 -9.80 -5.74
C GLY A 36 16.27 -9.83 -5.37
N LEU A 37 16.62 -10.04 -4.09
CA LEU A 37 18.01 -10.12 -3.62
C LEU A 37 18.82 -11.23 -4.29
N ARG A 38 18.18 -12.31 -4.75
CA ARG A 38 18.84 -13.37 -5.53
C ARG A 38 19.48 -12.85 -6.83
N LYS A 39 19.05 -11.68 -7.33
CA LYS A 39 19.61 -11.01 -8.53
C LYS A 39 20.90 -10.21 -8.23
N THR A 40 21.23 -10.01 -6.96
CA THR A 40 22.42 -9.26 -6.48
C THR A 40 23.19 -10.11 -5.46
N PRO A 41 23.75 -11.27 -5.87
CA PRO A 41 24.40 -12.18 -4.95
C PRO A 41 25.65 -11.55 -4.32
N GLY A 42 25.83 -11.76 -3.01
CA GLY A 42 26.99 -11.28 -2.25
C GLY A 42 26.87 -9.84 -1.72
N GLU A 43 25.85 -9.09 -2.13
CA GLU A 43 25.56 -7.79 -1.54
C GLU A 43 24.70 -7.95 -0.27
N ALA A 44 25.07 -7.24 0.79
CA ALA A 44 24.40 -7.34 2.08
C ALA A 44 23.24 -6.33 2.20
N LEU A 45 22.13 -6.79 2.77
CA LEU A 45 20.99 -5.98 3.19
C LEU A 45 20.47 -6.55 4.51
N ASP A 46 20.19 -5.69 5.49
CA ASP A 46 19.47 -6.11 6.70
C ASP A 46 18.00 -5.70 6.57
N ILE A 47 17.08 -6.63 6.83
CA ILE A 47 15.65 -6.37 6.80
C ILE A 47 15.16 -6.35 8.25
N GLN A 48 14.65 -5.22 8.72
CA GLN A 48 14.08 -5.06 10.05
C GLN A 48 12.56 -5.02 9.99
N VAL A 49 11.90 -5.77 10.88
CA VAL A 49 10.44 -5.75 11.04
C VAL A 49 10.11 -5.30 12.45
N PHE A 50 9.55 -4.10 12.56
CA PHE A 50 9.00 -3.56 13.80
C PHE A 50 7.54 -3.96 13.90
N THR A 51 7.19 -4.79 14.88
CA THR A 51 5.85 -5.39 14.94
C THR A 51 5.35 -5.74 16.33
N ASP A 52 4.03 -5.65 16.50
CA ASP A 52 3.29 -6.09 17.69
C ASP A 52 3.01 -7.60 17.70
N ASP A 53 3.10 -8.27 16.55
CA ASP A 53 2.97 -9.72 16.39
C ASP A 53 4.19 -10.30 15.64
N PRO A 54 5.20 -10.80 16.37
CA PRO A 54 6.42 -11.35 15.77
C PRO A 54 6.22 -12.75 15.17
N ALA A 55 5.18 -13.49 15.59
CA ALA A 55 5.02 -14.91 15.27
C ALA A 55 4.97 -15.21 13.75
N PRO A 56 4.30 -14.40 12.90
CA PRO A 56 4.27 -14.65 11.45
C PRO A 56 5.62 -14.58 10.76
N TYR A 57 6.61 -13.94 11.38
CA TYR A 57 7.93 -13.68 10.80
C TYR A 57 9.03 -14.61 11.31
N GLU A 58 8.69 -15.53 12.23
CA GLU A 58 9.64 -16.51 12.76
C GLU A 58 10.25 -17.35 11.63
N GLY A 59 11.57 -17.53 11.67
CA GLY A 59 12.31 -18.28 10.66
C GLY A 59 12.57 -17.55 9.33
N LEU A 60 12.02 -16.34 9.13
CA LEU A 60 12.43 -15.49 8.02
C LEU A 60 13.81 -14.88 8.28
N PRO A 61 14.61 -14.59 7.23
CA PRO A 61 15.91 -13.92 7.35
C PRO A 61 15.72 -12.41 7.58
N VAL A 62 15.05 -12.05 8.67
CA VAL A 62 14.76 -10.69 9.09
C VAL A 62 15.14 -10.50 10.56
N ARG A 63 15.48 -9.28 10.93
CA ARG A 63 15.64 -8.86 12.32
C ARG A 63 14.30 -8.40 12.88
N LEU A 64 13.76 -9.14 13.85
CA LEU A 64 12.53 -8.77 14.54
C LEU A 64 12.82 -7.73 15.63
N ARG A 65 12.00 -6.68 15.66
CA ARG A 65 12.00 -5.62 16.66
C ARG A 65 10.59 -5.56 17.26
N LEU A 66 10.44 -5.98 18.51
CA LEU A 66 9.15 -5.94 19.18
C LEU A 66 8.70 -4.48 19.31
N LEU A 67 7.49 -4.20 18.84
CA LEU A 67 6.79 -2.94 19.01
C LEU A 67 5.67 -3.15 20.03
N ASP A 68 6.04 -3.12 21.30
CA ASP A 68 5.06 -3.25 22.39
C ASP A 68 4.08 -2.07 22.44
N ASP A 69 3.00 -2.24 23.21
CA ASP A 69 1.93 -1.25 23.33
C ASP A 69 2.42 0.11 23.86
N GLU A 70 3.41 0.11 24.76
CA GLU A 70 3.97 1.33 25.35
C GLU A 70 4.77 2.11 24.32
N THR A 71 5.69 1.43 23.62
CA THR A 71 6.50 2.00 22.56
C THR A 71 5.61 2.50 21.41
N ARG A 72 4.61 1.71 21.00
CA ARG A 72 3.66 2.10 19.96
C ARG A 72 2.92 3.38 20.32
N LYS A 73 2.38 3.46 21.54
CA LYS A 73 1.69 4.67 22.03
C LYS A 73 2.63 5.86 22.02
N ALA A 74 3.83 5.71 22.57
CA ALA A 74 4.83 6.79 22.61
C ALA A 74 5.19 7.32 21.20
N TRP A 75 5.18 6.47 20.17
CA TRP A 75 5.52 6.89 18.80
C TRP A 75 4.41 7.68 18.11
N ILE A 76 3.16 7.59 18.57
CA ILE A 76 2.00 8.28 17.98
C ILE A 76 1.52 9.47 18.81
N GLU A 77 2.04 9.66 20.03
CA GLU A 77 1.87 10.88 20.81
C GLU A 77 2.41 12.12 20.07
N PRO A 78 1.85 13.33 20.27
CA PRO A 78 0.86 13.69 21.29
C PRO A 78 -0.62 13.51 20.89
N HIS A 79 -0.90 13.11 19.63
CA HIS A 79 -2.26 13.14 19.09
C HIS A 79 -2.86 11.76 18.78
N GLY A 80 -2.11 10.69 19.01
CA GLY A 80 -2.48 9.35 18.55
C GLY A 80 -2.45 9.20 17.02
N TYR A 81 -1.66 10.02 16.32
CA TYR A 81 -1.60 10.00 14.86
C TYR A 81 -0.72 8.84 14.37
N HIS A 82 -1.35 7.74 13.94
CA HIS A 82 -0.66 6.50 13.59
C HIS A 82 0.47 6.64 12.54
N PHE A 83 0.34 7.54 11.57
CA PHE A 83 1.38 7.74 10.54
C PHE A 83 2.65 8.41 11.10
N ARG A 84 2.57 9.13 12.23
CA ARG A 84 3.75 9.69 12.90
C ARG A 84 4.81 8.64 13.20
N ALA A 85 4.38 7.42 13.54
CA ALA A 85 5.27 6.32 13.86
C ALA A 85 6.23 5.94 12.72
N LYS A 86 5.87 6.21 11.45
CA LYS A 86 6.75 5.99 10.28
C LYS A 86 8.04 6.81 10.40
N HIS A 87 7.94 8.08 10.77
CA HIS A 87 9.11 8.94 10.89
C HIS A 87 9.92 8.63 12.13
N VAL A 88 9.25 8.29 13.23
CA VAL A 88 9.91 7.92 14.48
C VAL A 88 10.73 6.63 14.31
N VAL A 89 10.20 5.59 13.67
CA VAL A 89 10.96 4.35 13.45
C VAL A 89 12.17 4.59 12.54
N MET A 90 11.99 5.37 11.48
CA MET A 90 13.06 5.71 10.54
C MET A 90 14.17 6.52 11.23
N GLN A 91 13.79 7.49 12.07
CA GLN A 91 14.73 8.30 12.88
C GLN A 91 15.57 7.40 13.79
N LYS A 92 14.92 6.49 14.52
CA LYS A 92 15.60 5.54 15.43
C LYS A 92 16.59 4.63 14.71
N VAL A 93 16.24 4.13 13.52
CA VAL A 93 17.17 3.27 12.77
C VAL A 93 18.38 4.07 12.25
N LEU A 94 18.21 5.35 11.88
CA LEU A 94 19.34 6.21 11.46
C LEU A 94 20.27 6.64 12.62
N GLU A 95 19.86 6.49 13.87
CA GLU A 95 20.77 6.58 15.02
C GLU A 95 21.80 5.44 15.01
N GLU A 96 21.39 4.26 14.53
CA GLU A 96 22.18 3.03 14.53
C GLU A 96 22.90 2.77 13.19
N ALA A 97 22.36 3.24 12.06
CA ALA A 97 22.81 2.91 10.70
C ALA A 97 23.11 4.14 9.83
N GLU A 98 24.02 4.00 8.86
CA GLU A 98 24.39 5.09 7.94
C GLU A 98 23.31 5.37 6.89
N LEU A 99 22.58 4.33 6.47
CA LEU A 99 21.64 4.34 5.36
C LEU A 99 20.44 3.44 5.66
N ALA A 100 19.25 4.00 5.58
CA ALA A 100 18.01 3.26 5.83
C ALA A 100 16.93 3.59 4.79
N LEU A 101 15.96 2.68 4.67
CA LEU A 101 14.78 2.82 3.85
C LEU A 101 13.59 2.22 4.59
N LEU A 102 12.58 3.02 4.90
CA LEU A 102 11.26 2.55 5.32
C LEU A 102 10.39 2.33 4.09
N ILE A 103 9.63 1.23 4.09
CA ILE A 103 8.68 0.91 3.02
C ILE A 103 7.33 0.46 3.59
N ASP A 104 6.25 0.84 2.91
CA ASP A 104 4.90 0.40 3.26
C ASP A 104 4.70 -1.09 2.92
N THR A 105 3.86 -1.75 3.72
CA THR A 105 3.60 -3.19 3.64
C THR A 105 2.95 -3.59 2.32
N ASP A 106 2.15 -2.70 1.74
CA ASP A 106 1.45 -2.88 0.47
C ASP A 106 2.33 -2.58 -0.75
N THR A 107 3.51 -3.20 -0.76
CA THR A 107 4.52 -3.05 -1.81
C THR A 107 4.96 -4.40 -2.38
N PHE A 108 5.14 -4.47 -3.70
CA PHE A 108 5.82 -5.59 -4.38
C PHE A 108 7.12 -5.12 -5.03
N PHE A 109 8.19 -5.89 -4.91
CA PHE A 109 9.47 -5.58 -5.56
C PHE A 109 9.55 -6.14 -7.00
N HIS A 110 10.01 -5.33 -7.96
CA HIS A 110 10.29 -5.78 -9.33
C HIS A 110 11.73 -6.26 -9.53
N CYS A 111 12.64 -5.64 -8.79
CA CYS A 111 14.08 -5.87 -8.83
C CYS A 111 14.63 -6.16 -7.43
N SER A 112 15.95 -6.20 -7.30
CA SER A 112 16.59 -6.25 -5.99
C SER A 112 16.22 -4.98 -5.19
N PRO A 113 15.89 -5.10 -3.89
CA PRO A 113 15.69 -3.93 -3.01
C PRO A 113 16.93 -3.02 -2.97
N LEU A 114 18.13 -3.53 -3.27
CA LEU A 114 19.36 -2.74 -3.33
C LEU A 114 19.32 -1.64 -4.41
N GLU A 115 18.51 -1.79 -5.46
CA GLU A 115 18.32 -0.72 -6.45
C GLU A 115 17.69 0.54 -5.83
N LEU A 116 16.84 0.39 -4.81
CA LEU A 116 16.30 1.54 -4.07
C LEU A 116 17.42 2.25 -3.31
N PHE A 117 18.26 1.50 -2.60
CA PHE A 117 19.36 2.06 -1.82
C PHE A 117 20.38 2.80 -2.68
N ARG A 118 20.65 2.31 -3.90
CA ARG A 118 21.54 3.02 -4.85
C ARG A 118 20.99 4.37 -5.29
N ARG A 119 19.67 4.59 -5.25
CA ARG A 119 19.08 5.91 -5.54
C ARG A 119 19.24 6.91 -4.41
N ILE A 120 19.43 6.44 -3.18
CA ILE A 120 19.68 7.29 -2.03
C ILE A 120 21.14 7.74 -2.10
N GLN A 121 21.36 9.05 -2.08
CA GLN A 121 22.67 9.69 -1.99
C GLN A 121 22.63 10.73 -0.86
N PRO A 122 23.78 11.13 -0.28
CA PRO A 122 23.81 12.27 0.63
C PRO A 122 23.15 13.50 0.00
N GLY A 123 22.39 14.25 0.78
CA GLY A 123 21.58 15.38 0.32
C GLY A 123 20.28 15.02 -0.41
N THR A 124 19.83 13.76 -0.38
CA THR A 124 18.60 13.32 -1.05
C THR A 124 17.61 12.66 -0.11
N LEU A 125 16.32 12.80 -0.42
CA LEU A 125 15.23 12.00 0.15
C LEU A 125 14.62 11.15 -0.96
N LEU A 126 14.66 9.83 -0.79
CA LEU A 126 13.95 8.90 -1.68
C LEU A 126 12.50 8.76 -1.20
N CYS A 127 11.55 8.99 -2.10
CA CYS A 127 10.12 8.74 -1.91
C CYS A 127 9.59 7.80 -3.00
N ASN A 128 8.36 7.30 -2.83
CA ASN A 128 7.77 6.43 -3.85
C ASN A 128 7.51 7.18 -5.16
N ALA A 129 6.91 8.38 -5.07
CA ALA A 129 6.61 9.24 -6.20
C ALA A 129 6.62 10.72 -5.79
N VAL A 130 7.03 11.59 -6.72
CA VAL A 130 6.82 13.04 -6.62
C VAL A 130 5.52 13.39 -7.34
N ASN A 131 4.62 14.04 -6.62
CA ASN A 131 3.30 14.44 -7.09
C ASN A 131 3.29 15.91 -7.55
N LEU A 132 2.12 16.40 -7.95
CA LEU A 132 1.91 17.80 -8.30
C LEU A 132 2.34 18.74 -7.17
N SER A 133 2.65 19.99 -7.53
CA SER A 133 3.02 20.99 -6.55
C SER A 133 1.84 21.31 -5.61
N TYR A 134 2.16 21.73 -4.38
CA TYR A 134 1.18 22.03 -3.35
C TYR A 134 0.10 23.03 -3.80
N GLY A 135 0.48 24.04 -4.60
CA GLY A 135 -0.45 25.03 -5.14
C GLY A 135 -1.31 24.54 -6.31
N ALA A 136 -1.12 23.31 -6.80
CA ALA A 136 -1.91 22.76 -7.90
C ALA A 136 -3.36 22.41 -7.49
N ASN A 137 -3.61 22.16 -6.20
CA ASN A 137 -4.95 21.90 -5.67
C ASN A 137 -5.23 22.78 -4.44
N LYS A 138 -5.67 24.01 -4.70
CA LYS A 138 -5.98 25.01 -3.67
C LYS A 138 -7.25 24.70 -2.86
N ASP A 139 -8.07 23.77 -3.34
CA ASP A 139 -9.27 23.29 -2.66
C ASP A 139 -8.98 22.10 -1.72
N SER A 140 -7.75 21.58 -1.72
CA SER A 140 -7.36 20.50 -0.80
C SER A 140 -7.41 20.95 0.65
N LEU A 141 -7.83 20.06 1.56
CA LEU A 141 -7.98 20.35 2.99
C LEU A 141 -6.70 20.93 3.60
N LEU A 142 -5.54 20.37 3.26
CA LEU A 142 -4.24 20.85 3.75
C LEU A 142 -3.90 22.25 3.22
N TYR A 143 -4.21 22.54 1.95
CA TYR A 143 -4.00 23.88 1.39
C TYR A 143 -4.86 24.92 2.11
N VAL A 144 -6.16 24.64 2.23
CA VAL A 144 -7.11 25.55 2.88
C VAL A 144 -6.75 25.80 4.35
N THR A 145 -6.26 24.78 5.06
CA THR A 145 -6.00 24.90 6.51
C THR A 145 -4.60 25.40 6.85
N LEU A 146 -3.58 25.16 6.01
CA LEU A 146 -2.17 25.37 6.38
C LEU A 146 -1.42 26.39 5.51
N ALA A 147 -1.93 26.76 4.31
CA ALA A 147 -1.16 27.58 3.37
C ALA A 147 -0.70 28.93 3.95
N ASP A 148 -1.53 29.62 4.72
CA ASP A 148 -1.18 30.93 5.28
C ASP A 148 -0.08 30.81 6.34
N ILE A 149 -0.21 29.86 7.28
CA ILE A 149 0.81 29.60 8.31
C ILE A 149 2.16 29.23 7.66
N LEU A 150 2.13 28.38 6.64
CA LEU A 150 3.35 27.95 5.95
C LEU A 150 4.01 29.11 5.19
N ARG A 151 3.22 30.01 4.59
CA ARG A 151 3.72 31.19 3.87
C ARG A 151 4.30 32.23 4.83
N GLU A 152 3.59 32.56 5.90
CA GLU A 152 4.03 33.51 6.93
C GLU A 152 5.36 33.10 7.54
N ARG A 153 5.52 31.80 7.82
CA ARG A 153 6.74 31.21 8.39
C ARG A 153 7.79 30.82 7.35
N ARG A 154 7.52 31.07 6.06
CA ARG A 154 8.40 30.73 4.93
C ARG A 154 8.81 29.25 4.89
N LEU A 155 7.93 28.37 5.36
CA LEU A 155 8.16 26.91 5.41
C LEU A 155 7.93 26.25 4.06
N ALA A 156 6.90 26.66 3.33
CA ALA A 156 6.55 26.16 2.01
C ALA A 156 5.83 27.23 1.18
N ASP A 157 5.80 27.03 -0.14
CA ASP A 157 5.03 27.84 -1.08
C ASP A 157 4.29 26.93 -2.10
N ASP A 158 3.54 27.54 -3.02
CA ASP A 158 2.76 26.86 -4.06
C ASP A 158 3.59 25.93 -4.96
N SER A 159 4.92 26.12 -5.01
CA SER A 159 5.83 25.32 -5.83
C SER A 159 6.41 24.10 -5.12
N MET A 160 6.18 23.95 -3.80
CA MET A 160 6.63 22.77 -3.06
C MET A 160 6.07 21.49 -3.70
N PRO A 161 6.93 20.56 -4.16
CA PRO A 161 6.46 19.28 -4.67
C PRO A 161 5.84 18.46 -3.53
N GLN A 162 4.66 17.89 -3.77
CA GLN A 162 4.12 16.87 -2.86
C GLN A 162 4.81 15.53 -3.13
N LEU A 163 4.80 14.62 -2.17
CA LEU A 163 5.40 13.29 -2.29
C LEU A 163 4.44 12.22 -1.77
N ASN A 164 4.72 10.96 -2.11
CA ASN A 164 4.13 9.79 -1.47
C ASN A 164 5.17 9.08 -0.59
N SER A 165 4.86 8.92 0.70
CA SER A 165 5.76 8.38 1.73
C SER A 165 5.74 6.85 1.82
N GLY A 166 5.16 6.16 0.83
CA GLY A 166 5.22 4.71 0.74
C GLY A 166 6.65 4.15 0.71
N VAL A 167 7.60 5.01 0.37
CA VAL A 167 9.03 4.82 0.60
C VAL A 167 9.57 6.08 1.28
N ILE A 168 10.46 5.90 2.26
CA ILE A 168 11.27 6.98 2.84
C ILE A 168 12.70 6.46 2.95
N GLY A 169 13.59 6.91 2.07
CA GLY A 169 15.00 6.55 2.08
C GLY A 169 15.91 7.74 2.34
N LEU A 170 16.80 7.62 3.32
CA LEU A 170 17.69 8.70 3.78
C LEU A 170 19.04 8.15 4.24
N TYR A 171 20.08 8.95 4.06
CA TYR A 171 21.32 8.82 4.83
C TYR A 171 21.13 9.45 6.22
N HIS A 172 21.90 8.97 7.19
CA HIS A 172 21.89 9.51 8.56
C HIS A 172 22.26 11.01 8.63
N THR A 173 23.01 11.53 7.66
CA THR A 173 23.33 12.96 7.54
C THR A 173 22.10 13.83 7.32
N GLU A 174 21.03 13.26 6.78
CA GLU A 174 19.74 13.93 6.52
C GLU A 174 18.67 13.54 7.56
N ALA A 175 19.03 12.88 8.67
CA ALA A 175 18.09 12.47 9.71
C ALA A 175 17.28 13.65 10.30
N SER A 176 17.84 14.86 10.29
CA SER A 176 17.16 16.08 10.76
C SER A 176 15.90 16.45 9.96
N VAL A 177 15.74 15.91 8.73
CA VAL A 177 14.48 16.02 7.98
C VAL A 177 13.35 15.33 8.74
N LEU A 178 13.61 14.18 9.38
CA LEU A 178 12.61 13.46 10.16
C LEU A 178 12.30 14.20 11.46
N ASP A 179 13.31 14.75 12.15
CA ASP A 179 13.12 15.57 13.35
C ASP A 179 12.14 16.73 13.07
N ARG A 180 12.41 17.44 11.97
CA ARG A 180 11.56 18.55 11.52
C ARG A 180 10.17 18.07 11.10
N SER A 181 10.07 16.95 10.39
CA SER A 181 8.78 16.41 9.97
C SER A 181 7.92 15.96 11.15
N ILE A 182 8.52 15.36 12.18
CA ILE A 182 7.84 14.95 13.42
C ILE A 182 7.32 16.19 14.15
N ALA A 183 8.18 17.19 14.36
CA ALA A 183 7.78 18.45 15.00
C ALA A 183 6.64 19.15 14.23
N LEU A 184 6.68 19.16 12.90
CA LEU A 184 5.62 19.71 12.06
C LEU A 184 4.31 18.91 12.17
N MET A 185 4.35 17.58 12.21
CA MET A 185 3.15 16.79 12.47
C MET A 185 2.55 17.12 13.84
N ASP A 186 3.39 17.18 14.88
CA ASP A 186 2.96 17.46 16.25
C ASP A 186 2.30 18.84 16.37
N GLU A 187 2.82 19.84 15.65
CA GLU A 187 2.26 21.19 15.62
C GLU A 187 1.01 21.30 14.74
N LEU A 188 1.06 20.78 13.52
CA LEU A 188 0.05 21.06 12.50
C LEU A 188 -1.15 20.11 12.57
N PHE A 189 -1.06 18.97 13.26
CA PHE A 189 -2.13 17.99 13.35
C PHE A 189 -3.48 18.57 13.83
N PRO A 190 -3.55 19.40 14.89
CA PRO A 190 -4.80 20.03 15.32
C PRO A 190 -5.42 20.95 14.26
N LEU A 191 -4.60 21.51 13.37
CA LEU A 191 -5.03 22.43 12.32
C LEU A 191 -5.42 21.71 11.03
N ALA A 192 -4.84 20.54 10.79
CA ALA A 192 -5.03 19.74 9.58
C ALA A 192 -6.40 19.04 9.49
N GLN A 193 -7.26 19.18 10.51
CA GLN A 193 -8.65 18.67 10.54
C GLN A 193 -8.76 17.18 10.16
N GLY A 194 -7.84 16.36 10.64
CA GLY A 194 -7.84 14.92 10.36
C GLY A 194 -7.40 14.55 8.94
N ALA A 195 -6.66 15.42 8.25
CA ALA A 195 -6.07 15.09 6.95
C ALA A 195 -5.23 13.81 7.04
N TYR A 196 -5.68 12.77 6.33
CA TYR A 196 -5.05 11.46 6.34
C TYR A 196 -3.57 11.50 5.92
N THR A 197 -3.25 12.34 4.93
CA THR A 197 -1.92 12.48 4.31
C THR A 197 -1.04 13.55 4.97
N LEU A 198 -1.36 13.98 6.20
CA LEU A 198 -0.55 14.99 6.90
C LEU A 198 0.92 14.56 7.06
N GLU A 199 1.18 13.27 7.31
CA GLU A 199 2.54 12.74 7.44
C GLU A 199 3.38 12.97 6.18
N GLU A 200 2.87 12.58 5.00
CA GLU A 200 3.56 12.76 3.72
C GLU A 200 3.78 14.26 3.42
N PHE A 201 2.79 15.07 3.80
CA PHE A 201 2.83 16.51 3.64
C PHE A 201 3.90 17.17 4.52
N CYS A 202 3.96 16.82 5.80
CA CYS A 202 4.99 17.32 6.72
C CYS A 202 6.39 16.87 6.29
N LEU A 203 6.52 15.67 5.72
CA LEU A 203 7.78 15.20 5.16
C LEU A 203 8.23 16.08 3.98
N ALA A 204 7.29 16.40 3.07
CA ALA A 204 7.55 17.32 1.96
C ALA A 204 7.98 18.71 2.45
N VAL A 205 7.28 19.28 3.44
CA VAL A 205 7.61 20.59 4.03
C VAL A 205 8.99 20.56 4.70
N ALA A 206 9.34 19.48 5.41
CA ALA A 206 10.62 19.35 6.09
C ALA A 206 11.79 19.24 5.10
N ALA A 207 11.59 18.52 3.99
CA ALA A 207 12.55 18.32 2.91
C ALA A 207 12.67 19.52 1.95
N TYR A 208 11.65 20.38 1.90
CA TYR A 208 11.57 21.44 0.91
C TYR A 208 12.73 22.43 1.05
N ARG A 209 13.47 22.60 -0.06
CA ARG A 209 14.67 23.45 -0.19
C ARG A 209 15.88 23.02 0.66
N SER A 210 15.81 21.90 1.38
CA SER A 210 16.92 21.35 2.18
C SER A 210 17.55 20.11 1.56
N VAL A 211 16.76 19.27 0.90
CA VAL A 211 17.23 18.04 0.23
C VAL A 211 16.59 17.90 -1.15
N GLN A 212 17.25 17.16 -2.04
CA GLN A 212 16.72 16.81 -3.35
C GLN A 212 15.78 15.59 -3.25
N LEU A 213 14.56 15.70 -3.78
CA LEU A 213 13.67 14.55 -3.89
C LEU A 213 14.11 13.62 -5.04
N ARG A 214 14.03 12.31 -4.79
CA ARG A 214 14.17 11.25 -5.79
C ARG A 214 13.00 10.28 -5.65
N GLU A 215 12.53 9.76 -6.77
CA GLU A 215 11.39 8.83 -6.79
C GLU A 215 11.77 7.42 -7.24
N CYS A 216 10.92 6.43 -6.94
CA CYS A 216 11.12 5.03 -7.32
C CYS A 216 9.88 4.26 -7.80
N PRO A 217 8.96 4.86 -8.57
CA PRO A 217 7.74 4.18 -9.00
C PRO A 217 8.00 3.01 -9.97
N ASP A 218 9.20 2.92 -10.53
CA ASP A 218 9.63 1.89 -11.49
C ASP A 218 10.31 0.67 -10.83
N LEU A 219 10.77 0.78 -9.58
CA LEU A 219 11.47 -0.30 -8.87
C LEU A 219 10.51 -1.19 -8.07
N ILE A 220 9.38 -0.61 -7.67
CA ILE A 220 8.38 -1.24 -6.83
C ILE A 220 6.98 -0.98 -7.36
N HIS A 221 6.04 -1.81 -6.92
CA HIS A 221 4.62 -1.55 -7.06
C HIS A 221 4.01 -1.31 -5.69
N HIS A 222 3.81 -0.03 -5.35
CA HIS A 222 3.06 0.39 -4.17
C HIS A 222 1.56 0.50 -4.51
N TYR A 223 0.75 -0.44 -4.04
CA TYR A 223 -0.65 -0.59 -4.46
C TYR A 223 -1.65 0.09 -3.53
N TRP A 224 -1.62 1.42 -3.47
CA TRP A 224 -2.56 2.20 -2.64
C TRP A 224 -4.02 2.16 -3.15
N SER A 225 -4.23 1.95 -4.46
CA SER A 225 -5.55 1.84 -5.07
C SER A 225 -5.94 0.38 -5.34
N ARG A 226 -7.24 0.06 -5.28
CA ARG A 226 -7.75 -1.30 -5.51
C ARG A 226 -7.10 -2.38 -4.61
N LYS A 227 -6.70 -2.00 -3.39
CA LYS A 227 -6.02 -2.87 -2.39
C LYS A 227 -6.61 -4.27 -2.25
N GLN A 228 -7.94 -4.39 -2.18
CA GLN A 228 -8.62 -5.68 -2.03
C GLN A 228 -8.23 -6.70 -3.12
N LEU A 229 -8.03 -6.26 -4.38
CA LEU A 229 -7.64 -7.17 -5.46
C LEU A 229 -6.22 -7.70 -5.23
N PHE A 230 -5.27 -6.82 -4.92
CA PHE A 230 -3.89 -7.21 -4.63
C PHE A 230 -3.78 -8.06 -3.37
N ARG A 231 -4.53 -7.71 -2.31
CA ARG A 231 -4.67 -8.52 -1.10
C ARG A 231 -5.17 -9.94 -1.39
N ALA A 232 -6.11 -10.11 -2.33
CA ALA A 232 -6.54 -11.45 -2.72
C ALA A 232 -5.42 -12.26 -3.39
N LYS A 233 -4.59 -11.62 -4.22
CA LYS A 233 -3.41 -12.29 -4.81
C LYS A 233 -2.39 -12.67 -3.74
N THR A 234 -2.05 -11.72 -2.86
CA THR A 234 -1.16 -11.92 -1.72
C THR A 234 -1.65 -13.04 -0.81
N LYS A 235 -2.94 -13.05 -0.48
CA LYS A 235 -3.56 -14.10 0.33
C LYS A 235 -3.45 -15.46 -0.35
N ALA A 236 -3.73 -15.55 -1.66
CA ALA A 236 -3.61 -16.81 -2.39
C ALA A 236 -2.15 -17.34 -2.44
N TRP A 237 -1.16 -16.44 -2.54
CA TRP A 237 0.25 -16.82 -2.43
C TRP A 237 0.59 -17.32 -1.02
N LEU A 238 0.13 -16.61 0.02
CA LEU A 238 0.35 -17.00 1.41
C LEU A 238 -0.33 -18.33 1.73
N ASP A 239 -1.59 -18.52 1.36
CA ASP A 239 -2.30 -19.78 1.59
C ASP A 239 -1.54 -20.97 0.98
N LYS A 240 -0.93 -20.77 -0.22
CA LYS A 240 -0.11 -21.78 -0.88
C LYS A 240 1.25 -22.01 -0.22
N HIS A 241 1.92 -20.96 0.26
CA HIS A 241 3.33 -21.00 0.67
C HIS A 241 3.60 -20.77 2.16
N HIS A 242 2.57 -20.63 3.00
CA HIS A 242 2.69 -20.26 4.41
C HIS A 242 3.64 -21.15 5.22
N ALA A 243 3.76 -22.43 4.89
CA ALA A 243 4.65 -23.36 5.60
C ALA A 243 6.14 -23.13 5.30
N ALA A 244 6.47 -22.56 4.13
CA ALA A 244 7.84 -22.31 3.70
C ALA A 244 7.92 -21.10 2.74
N PRO A 245 7.63 -19.87 3.22
CA PRO A 245 7.48 -18.67 2.38
C PRO A 245 8.78 -18.22 1.71
N THR A 246 9.93 -18.76 2.13
CA THR A 246 11.26 -18.44 1.60
C THR A 246 11.88 -19.58 0.79
N CYS A 247 11.15 -20.68 0.56
CA CYS A 247 11.66 -21.75 -0.30
C CYS A 247 11.77 -21.26 -1.76
N GLN A 248 12.62 -21.92 -2.54
CA GLN A 248 12.88 -21.55 -3.94
C GLN A 248 11.58 -21.37 -4.75
N GLN A 249 10.63 -22.30 -4.60
CA GLN A 249 9.35 -22.23 -5.30
C GLN A 249 8.52 -21.01 -4.87
N ALA A 250 8.42 -20.75 -3.56
CA ALA A 250 7.67 -19.61 -3.04
C ALA A 250 8.23 -18.29 -3.61
N LEU A 251 9.56 -18.13 -3.56
CA LEU A 251 10.25 -16.95 -4.08
C LEU A 251 10.10 -16.80 -5.60
N ASP A 252 10.15 -17.89 -6.37
CA ASP A 252 9.96 -17.85 -7.82
C ASP A 252 8.52 -17.45 -8.20
N GLU A 253 7.54 -17.94 -7.43
CA GLU A 253 6.13 -17.64 -7.66
C GLU A 253 5.72 -16.22 -7.23
N THR A 254 6.56 -15.47 -6.50
CA THR A 254 6.30 -14.04 -6.25
C THR A 254 6.15 -13.26 -7.56
N ALA A 255 6.88 -13.63 -8.61
CA ALA A 255 6.79 -13.00 -9.94
C ALA A 255 5.45 -13.27 -10.65
N GLN A 256 4.70 -14.30 -10.23
CA GLN A 256 3.37 -14.59 -10.75
C GLN A 256 2.27 -13.80 -10.03
N VAL A 257 2.56 -13.18 -8.88
CA VAL A 257 1.66 -12.21 -8.25
C VAL A 257 1.80 -10.89 -9.02
N THR A 258 1.04 -10.80 -10.12
CA THR A 258 1.20 -9.69 -11.08
C THR A 258 0.68 -8.37 -10.50
N THR A 259 1.25 -7.27 -10.98
CA THR A 259 0.84 -5.90 -10.60
C THR A 259 -0.26 -5.37 -11.51
N ALA A 260 -0.58 -6.11 -12.58
CA ALA A 260 -1.72 -5.83 -13.43
C ALA A 260 -3.03 -6.16 -12.70
N LEU A 261 -4.04 -5.31 -12.88
CA LEU A 261 -5.39 -5.65 -12.44
C LEU A 261 -5.89 -6.85 -13.26
N PRO A 262 -6.36 -7.93 -12.62
CA PRO A 262 -6.80 -9.12 -13.32
C PRO A 262 -8.13 -8.83 -14.00
N ARG A 263 -8.03 -8.47 -15.28
CA ARG A 263 -9.17 -8.15 -16.14
C ARG A 263 -9.24 -9.18 -17.26
N PRO A 264 -10.46 -9.50 -17.73
CA PRO A 264 -10.59 -10.31 -18.94
C PRO A 264 -9.89 -9.65 -20.13
N PRO A 265 -9.50 -10.43 -21.15
CA PRO A 265 -8.97 -9.92 -22.41
C PRO A 265 -9.88 -8.87 -23.06
N ALA A 266 -9.30 -7.99 -23.88
CA ALA A 266 -10.02 -6.86 -24.46
C ALA A 266 -11.29 -7.27 -25.24
N PHE A 267 -11.22 -8.34 -26.04
CA PHE A 267 -12.38 -8.86 -26.78
C PHE A 267 -13.48 -9.35 -25.83
N GLN A 268 -13.12 -10.02 -24.73
CA GLN A 268 -14.07 -10.52 -23.74
C GLN A 268 -14.74 -9.35 -23.01
N ARG A 269 -13.98 -8.32 -22.64
CA ARG A 269 -14.54 -7.09 -22.03
C ARG A 269 -15.48 -6.36 -23.00
N LEU A 270 -15.16 -6.36 -24.28
CA LEU A 270 -16.03 -5.78 -25.31
C LEU A 270 -17.33 -6.59 -25.43
N ALA A 271 -17.26 -7.92 -25.45
CA ALA A 271 -18.43 -8.80 -25.42
C ALA A 271 -19.31 -8.54 -24.19
N TYR A 272 -18.72 -8.44 -22.99
CA TYR A 272 -19.45 -8.10 -21.76
C TYR A 272 -20.11 -6.71 -21.84
N LYS A 273 -19.44 -5.74 -22.46
CA LYS A 273 -20.04 -4.43 -22.71
C LYS A 273 -21.28 -4.54 -23.60
N PHE A 274 -21.22 -5.30 -24.70
CA PHE A 274 -22.36 -5.49 -25.59
C PHE A 274 -23.52 -6.22 -24.90
N VAL A 275 -23.25 -7.32 -24.21
CA VAL A 275 -24.26 -8.09 -23.46
C VAL A 275 -24.98 -7.21 -22.42
N THR A 276 -24.25 -6.28 -21.77
CA THR A 276 -24.83 -5.41 -20.74
C THR A 276 -25.60 -4.21 -21.29
N LEU A 277 -25.57 -3.92 -22.61
CA LEU A 277 -26.35 -2.80 -23.19
C LEU A 277 -27.86 -2.99 -23.05
N ALA A 278 -28.32 -4.25 -23.08
CA ALA A 278 -29.72 -4.61 -22.90
C ALA A 278 -30.21 -4.45 -21.45
N LEU A 279 -29.34 -4.10 -20.51
CA LEU A 279 -29.71 -3.77 -19.13
C LEU A 279 -29.91 -2.25 -18.96
N PRO A 280 -30.72 -1.82 -17.97
CA PRO A 280 -30.79 -0.42 -17.56
C PRO A 280 -29.42 0.15 -17.21
N ALA A 281 -29.17 1.42 -17.56
CA ALA A 281 -27.86 2.06 -17.44
C ALA A 281 -27.21 1.90 -16.05
N HIS A 282 -27.98 2.04 -14.97
CA HIS A 282 -27.51 1.91 -13.59
C HIS A 282 -27.02 0.49 -13.20
N LYS A 283 -27.44 -0.56 -13.93
CA LYS A 283 -27.05 -1.96 -13.67
C LYS A 283 -25.85 -2.42 -14.50
N ARG A 284 -25.49 -1.68 -15.56
CA ARG A 284 -24.50 -2.15 -16.54
C ARG A 284 -23.11 -2.32 -15.94
N GLN A 285 -22.66 -1.37 -15.11
CA GLN A 285 -21.34 -1.45 -14.48
C GLN A 285 -21.27 -2.60 -13.48
N PHE A 286 -22.28 -2.72 -12.60
CA PHE A 286 -22.42 -3.85 -11.68
C PHE A 286 -22.26 -5.17 -12.43
N MET A 287 -23.03 -5.38 -13.51
CA MET A 287 -22.98 -6.64 -14.24
C MET A 287 -21.63 -6.89 -14.93
N ARG A 288 -20.96 -5.86 -15.46
CA ARG A 288 -19.62 -6.04 -16.03
C ARG A 288 -18.61 -6.50 -14.99
N GLU A 289 -18.66 -5.95 -13.79
CA GLU A 289 -17.76 -6.32 -12.69
C GLU A 289 -18.06 -7.75 -12.19
N ILE A 290 -19.34 -8.14 -12.11
CA ILE A 290 -19.72 -9.54 -11.88
C ILE A 290 -19.10 -10.48 -12.92
N LEU A 291 -19.21 -10.13 -14.21
CA LEU A 291 -18.67 -10.93 -15.32
C LEU A 291 -17.14 -10.97 -15.34
N TYR A 292 -16.46 -9.94 -14.81
CA TYR A 292 -15.01 -9.97 -14.64
C TYR A 292 -14.61 -11.04 -13.63
N GLY A 293 -15.31 -11.13 -12.49
CA GLY A 293 -15.07 -12.20 -11.51
C GLY A 293 -15.45 -13.60 -12.01
N CYS A 294 -16.26 -13.72 -13.05
CA CYS A 294 -16.58 -15.01 -13.69
C CYS A 294 -15.54 -15.50 -14.72
N TYR A 295 -14.61 -14.63 -15.12
CA TYR A 295 -13.58 -15.00 -16.09
C TYR A 295 -12.56 -15.95 -15.46
N ARG A 296 -12.16 -16.98 -16.22
CA ARG A 296 -11.15 -17.95 -15.77
C ARG A 296 -9.75 -17.47 -16.16
N HIS A 297 -8.97 -17.08 -15.17
CA HIS A 297 -7.56 -16.73 -15.33
C HIS A 297 -6.70 -17.98 -15.26
N THR A 298 -5.68 -18.07 -16.12
CA THR A 298 -4.70 -19.16 -16.09
C THR A 298 -3.76 -19.04 -14.89
N ASN A 299 -3.41 -17.80 -14.55
CA ASN A 299 -2.67 -17.50 -13.33
C ASN A 299 -3.59 -17.63 -12.12
N GLN A 300 -3.25 -18.54 -11.21
CA GLN A 300 -4.02 -18.81 -9.98
C GLN A 300 -4.14 -17.57 -9.07
N PHE A 301 -3.14 -16.69 -9.05
CA PHE A 301 -3.17 -15.51 -8.19
C PHE A 301 -4.12 -14.45 -8.75
N ASP A 302 -4.16 -14.29 -10.08
CA ASP A 302 -5.17 -13.47 -10.75
C ASP A 302 -6.58 -14.07 -10.59
N GLN A 303 -6.70 -15.40 -10.62
CA GLN A 303 -7.96 -16.12 -10.41
C GLN A 303 -8.53 -15.88 -9.00
N ALA A 304 -7.67 -15.71 -7.99
CA ALA A 304 -8.08 -15.44 -6.61
C ALA A 304 -8.85 -14.13 -6.44
N CYS A 305 -8.74 -13.20 -7.40
CA CYS A 305 -9.48 -11.94 -7.38
C CYS A 305 -10.95 -12.06 -7.82
N ALA A 306 -11.40 -13.24 -8.23
CA ALA A 306 -12.78 -13.48 -8.68
C ALA A 306 -13.86 -13.02 -7.67
N PRO A 307 -13.86 -13.48 -6.41
CA PRO A 307 -14.84 -13.04 -5.41
C PRO A 307 -14.75 -11.53 -5.12
N VAL A 308 -13.54 -10.97 -5.10
CA VAL A 308 -13.33 -9.53 -4.87
C VAL A 308 -13.95 -8.67 -5.97
N TRP A 309 -13.96 -9.15 -7.22
CA TRP A 309 -14.68 -8.46 -8.29
C TRP A 309 -16.19 -8.41 -8.04
N TRP A 310 -16.76 -9.43 -7.39
CA TRP A 310 -18.18 -9.46 -7.05
C TRP A 310 -18.49 -8.50 -5.91
N GLU A 311 -17.72 -8.56 -4.83
CA GLU A 311 -17.82 -7.65 -3.69
C GLU A 311 -17.70 -6.20 -4.15
N LYS A 312 -16.68 -5.87 -4.96
CA LYS A 312 -16.52 -4.55 -5.55
C LYS A 312 -17.69 -4.14 -6.44
N ALA A 313 -18.29 -5.08 -7.18
CA ALA A 313 -19.46 -4.75 -7.98
C ALA A 313 -20.61 -4.24 -7.09
N LEU A 314 -20.83 -4.91 -5.96
CA LEU A 314 -21.84 -4.56 -4.96
C LEU A 314 -21.52 -3.20 -4.32
N GLU A 315 -20.33 -3.04 -3.72
CA GLU A 315 -19.89 -1.78 -3.12
C GLU A 315 -20.05 -0.60 -4.10
N ASN A 316 -19.53 -0.74 -5.32
CA ASN A 316 -19.59 0.32 -6.32
C ASN A 316 -21.01 0.67 -6.73
N VAL A 317 -21.97 -0.26 -6.67
CA VAL A 317 -23.37 0.06 -6.99
C VAL A 317 -24.08 0.73 -5.82
N GLU A 318 -23.81 0.30 -4.60
CA GLU A 318 -24.35 0.91 -3.40
C GLU A 318 -23.87 2.36 -3.26
N ASP A 319 -22.57 2.61 -3.51
CA ASP A 319 -22.00 3.95 -3.58
C ASP A 319 -22.68 4.84 -4.60
N ARG A 320 -22.93 4.32 -5.82
CA ARG A 320 -23.63 5.06 -6.88
C ARG A 320 -25.08 5.36 -6.51
N LEU A 321 -25.74 4.43 -5.82
CA LEU A 321 -27.12 4.59 -5.37
C LEU A 321 -27.24 5.40 -4.08
N LYS A 322 -26.11 5.64 -3.38
CA LYS A 322 -26.03 6.24 -2.05
C LYS A 322 -26.89 5.50 -1.01
N LYS A 323 -27.10 4.19 -1.22
CA LYS A 323 -27.84 3.32 -0.31
C LYS A 323 -27.43 1.86 -0.51
N PRO A 324 -27.54 1.02 0.52
CA PRO A 324 -27.40 -0.43 0.38
C PRO A 324 -28.40 -0.99 -0.63
N LEU A 325 -27.99 -2.00 -1.40
CA LEU A 325 -28.87 -2.70 -2.32
C LEU A 325 -29.58 -3.80 -1.55
N GLU A 326 -30.91 -3.76 -1.47
CA GLU A 326 -31.66 -4.74 -0.67
C GLU A 326 -31.51 -6.15 -1.26
N ASP A 327 -31.53 -7.18 -0.41
CA ASP A 327 -31.19 -8.56 -0.81
C ASP A 327 -32.13 -9.10 -1.90
N HIS A 328 -33.42 -8.78 -1.78
CA HIS A 328 -34.40 -9.15 -2.79
C HIS A 328 -34.17 -8.42 -4.12
N GLU A 329 -33.64 -7.18 -4.08
CA GLU A 329 -33.26 -6.45 -5.29
C GLU A 329 -32.02 -7.05 -5.94
N LEU A 330 -30.98 -7.37 -5.15
CA LEU A 330 -29.78 -8.05 -5.62
C LEU A 330 -30.15 -9.39 -6.28
N LYS A 331 -30.98 -10.20 -5.61
CA LYS A 331 -31.49 -11.46 -6.15
C LYS A 331 -32.27 -11.26 -7.44
N ARG A 332 -33.11 -10.22 -7.52
CA ARG A 332 -33.86 -9.86 -8.74
C ARG A 332 -32.93 -9.46 -9.88
N TRP A 333 -31.84 -8.75 -9.60
CA TRP A 333 -30.88 -8.33 -10.61
C TRP A 333 -30.10 -9.52 -11.18
N LEU A 334 -29.64 -10.44 -10.32
CA LEU A 334 -28.96 -11.67 -10.74
C LEU A 334 -29.89 -12.65 -11.46
N ASN A 335 -31.20 -12.59 -11.18
CA ASN A 335 -32.22 -13.41 -11.83
C ASN A 335 -32.86 -12.78 -13.08
N HIS A 336 -32.39 -11.63 -13.54
CA HIS A 336 -32.84 -11.06 -14.80
C HIS A 336 -32.60 -12.05 -15.97
N PRO A 337 -33.54 -12.24 -16.93
CA PRO A 337 -33.45 -13.30 -17.94
C PRO A 337 -32.12 -13.35 -18.70
N LEU A 338 -31.62 -12.19 -19.13
CA LEU A 338 -30.33 -12.08 -19.81
C LEU A 338 -29.14 -12.46 -18.92
N ILE A 339 -29.25 -12.20 -17.62
CA ILE A 339 -28.18 -12.51 -16.66
C ILE A 339 -28.19 -14.00 -16.34
N ARG A 340 -29.38 -14.60 -16.21
CA ARG A 340 -29.52 -16.05 -16.07
C ARG A 340 -28.93 -16.79 -17.26
N LEU A 341 -29.11 -16.28 -18.47
CA LEU A 341 -28.52 -16.86 -19.68
C LEU A 341 -26.98 -16.81 -19.65
N VAL A 342 -26.39 -15.72 -19.17
CA VAL A 342 -24.93 -15.51 -19.20
C VAL A 342 -24.23 -16.16 -18.01
N LEU A 343 -24.79 -16.05 -16.80
CA LEU A 343 -24.18 -16.58 -15.56
C LEU A 343 -24.56 -18.04 -15.30
N GLY A 344 -25.68 -18.53 -15.85
CA GLY A 344 -26.18 -19.87 -15.59
C GLY A 344 -26.38 -20.13 -14.11
N GLU A 345 -25.91 -21.28 -13.63
CA GLU A 345 -25.98 -21.68 -12.20
C GLU A 345 -25.03 -20.88 -11.30
N ARG A 346 -23.97 -20.26 -11.86
CA ARG A 346 -23.01 -19.47 -11.08
C ARG A 346 -23.66 -18.30 -10.34
N ARG A 347 -24.81 -17.82 -10.82
CA ARG A 347 -25.57 -16.74 -10.16
C ARG A 347 -25.91 -17.06 -8.70
N GLU A 348 -26.19 -18.33 -8.37
CA GLU A 348 -26.57 -18.73 -7.01
C GLU A 348 -25.34 -18.70 -6.09
N VAL A 349 -24.18 -19.13 -6.60
CA VAL A 349 -22.90 -19.05 -5.88
C VAL A 349 -22.51 -17.59 -5.64
N ILE A 350 -22.65 -16.73 -6.67
CA ILE A 350 -22.36 -15.30 -6.55
C ILE A 350 -23.29 -14.65 -5.53
N TYR A 351 -24.59 -14.96 -5.58
CA TYR A 351 -25.55 -14.44 -4.62
C TYR A 351 -25.20 -14.87 -3.20
N ALA A 352 -24.94 -16.16 -2.97
CA ALA A 352 -24.58 -16.68 -1.65
C ALA A 352 -23.30 -16.02 -1.10
N HIS A 353 -22.27 -15.86 -1.94
CA HIS A 353 -21.04 -15.16 -1.58
C HIS A 353 -21.29 -13.71 -1.18
N LEU A 354 -22.06 -12.97 -1.99
CA LEU A 354 -22.37 -11.57 -1.70
C LEU A 354 -23.24 -11.41 -0.44
N MET A 355 -24.10 -12.37 -0.14
CA MET A 355 -24.89 -12.36 1.09
C MET A 355 -24.02 -12.60 2.32
N GLN A 356 -23.03 -13.49 2.24
CA GLN A 356 -22.07 -13.70 3.32
C GLN A 356 -21.22 -12.44 3.54
N ALA A 357 -20.68 -11.86 2.46
CA ALA A 357 -19.85 -10.66 2.53
C ALA A 357 -20.58 -9.40 3.05
N LYS A 358 -21.92 -9.38 3.04
CA LYS A 358 -22.73 -8.31 3.65
C LYS A 358 -22.96 -8.49 5.15
N GLY A 359 -22.80 -9.72 5.65
CA GLY A 359 -23.02 -10.08 7.06
C GLY A 359 -21.76 -10.03 7.92
N ASP A 360 -20.58 -10.12 7.29
CA ASP A 360 -19.24 -9.92 7.87
C ASP A 360 -18.85 -8.43 7.83
#